data_AF-A0A9P1IYF5-F1
#
_entry.id   AF-A0A9P1IYF5-F1
#
_cell.length_a   1.000
_cell.length_b   1.000
_cell.length_c   1.000
_cell.angle_alpha   90.00
_cell.angle_beta   90.00
_cell.angle_gamma   90.00
#
_symmetry.space_group_name_H-M   'P 1'
#
loop_
_entity.id
_entity.type
_entity.pdbx_description
1 polymer ?
#
loop_
_entity_poly.entity_id
_entity_poly.type
_entity_poly.pdbx_seq_one_letter_code
_entity_poly.pdbx_strand_id
1 'polypeptide(L)'
;MFFKYLVVFGGLAGLAECCNVRWLDTSTVQPSTSTVTTPTTTLTTSTTPSTTVTTTQTTTTVTTSTSPPTTTEPKCPSGWTTYTRTTAARWCVKVILATVNHQQATDLCASYGGVITGLQTAAERTGVSKLLQTATSLSSSIIFIGAERTSDCATSNLTSTCTKLNSFEWTDGVTTGTTGFVWDPLQPDNNEGNEKYAVMTQQNSSLSDVCATTVVNGAACGAKPADIVTPPAVTVTEAPSGPFTVCPAGWASYTRSIGDWCIKVFVQSLNYDAAVAKCAWHGGKLTGFQSAQERVEAATSLWQQTNNLQASAIVGAVRTNDCLISNLTATCTETNSFSWTDGVTTGTDAFVGGWDDEQPDNANGNQIYVAVSAVSRTLKDFRVATWMGAVCGAQPSDIKRP
;
A
#
# COMPACT_ATOMS: atom_id res chain seq x y z
N MET A 1 38.51 43.33 18.75
CA MET A 1 38.19 41.89 18.68
C MET A 1 36.68 41.75 18.82
N PHE A 2 35.98 41.55 17.71
CA PHE A 2 34.56 41.18 17.68
C PHE A 2 34.47 39.84 16.96
N PHE A 3 34.03 38.79 17.64
CA PHE A 3 33.68 37.52 16.98
C PHE A 3 32.15 37.45 16.85
N LYS A 4 31.70 37.50 15.59
CA LYS A 4 30.34 37.13 15.17
C LYS A 4 30.24 35.61 15.20
N TYR A 5 29.24 35.06 15.91
CA TYR A 5 28.82 33.68 15.73
C TYR A 5 27.90 33.61 14.50
N LEU A 6 28.34 32.85 13.49
CA LEU A 6 27.54 32.43 12.36
C LEU A 6 26.87 31.10 12.74
N VAL A 7 25.54 31.08 12.84
CA VAL A 7 24.76 29.84 12.98
C VAL A 7 24.55 29.29 11.57
N VAL A 8 25.15 28.14 11.28
CA VAL A 8 24.94 27.40 10.03
C VAL A 8 23.76 26.45 10.25
N PHE A 9 22.65 26.68 9.55
CA PHE A 9 21.61 25.67 9.37
C PHE A 9 22.06 24.73 8.24
N GLY A 10 22.25 23.45 8.57
CA GLY A 10 22.48 22.40 7.59
C GLY A 10 21.23 22.17 6.75
N GLY A 11 21.28 22.58 5.49
CA GLY A 11 20.25 22.28 4.50
C GLY A 11 20.23 20.80 4.13
N LEU A 12 19.02 20.27 3.98
CA LEU A 12 18.74 18.98 3.36
C LEU A 12 19.22 19.00 1.90
N ALA A 13 20.40 18.42 1.65
CA ALA A 13 20.83 18.03 0.33
C ALA A 13 20.64 16.52 0.22
N GLY A 14 19.60 16.08 -0.50
CA GLY A 14 19.31 14.66 -0.65
C GLY A 14 17.94 14.36 -1.25
N LEU A 15 17.51 15.12 -2.27
CA LEU A 15 16.37 14.80 -3.14
C LEU A 15 16.68 15.37 -4.54
N ALA A 16 17.66 14.80 -5.21
CA ALA A 16 18.00 15.20 -6.58
C ALA A 16 18.41 13.97 -7.38
N GLU A 17 17.42 13.18 -7.78
CA GLU A 17 17.52 12.19 -8.86
C GLU A 17 16.11 11.80 -9.30
N CYS A 18 15.38 12.80 -9.83
CA CYS A 18 14.22 12.52 -10.66
C CYS A 18 14.70 11.98 -12.02
N CYS A 19 14.01 10.94 -12.47
CA CYS A 19 14.30 10.06 -13.60
C CYS A 19 15.09 10.65 -14.78
N ASN A 20 16.15 9.93 -15.14
CA ASN A 20 16.84 9.98 -16.42
C ASN A 20 15.93 9.45 -17.55
N VAL A 21 14.97 10.27 -17.99
CA VAL A 21 14.31 10.04 -19.28
C VAL A 21 15.24 10.65 -20.33
N ARG A 22 16.10 9.81 -20.93
CA ARG A 22 16.82 10.19 -22.14
C ARG A 22 15.79 10.59 -23.18
N TRP A 23 15.68 11.88 -23.43
CA TRP A 23 15.15 12.39 -24.69
C TRP A 23 16.07 11.84 -25.78
N LEU A 24 15.59 10.85 -26.53
CA LEU A 24 16.21 10.49 -27.79
C LEU A 24 16.10 11.71 -28.69
N ASP A 25 17.24 12.27 -29.04
CA ASP A 25 17.39 13.31 -30.05
C ASP A 25 16.50 13.00 -31.26
N THR A 26 15.59 13.91 -31.56
CA THR A 26 14.89 13.96 -32.85
C THR A 26 15.92 14.26 -33.93
N SER A 27 16.56 13.22 -34.45
CA SER A 27 17.29 13.28 -35.71
C SER A 27 16.27 13.39 -36.83
N THR A 28 16.38 14.49 -37.56
CA THR A 28 15.71 14.80 -38.82
C THR A 28 15.69 13.59 -39.77
N VAL A 29 14.51 13.03 -40.01
CA VAL A 29 14.26 12.17 -41.17
C VAL A 29 13.19 12.82 -42.05
N GLN A 30 13.61 13.08 -43.27
CA GLN A 30 12.90 13.60 -44.43
C GLN A 30 11.57 12.86 -44.71
N PRO A 31 10.50 13.54 -45.17
CA PRO A 31 9.22 12.90 -45.43
C PRO A 31 9.27 12.09 -46.73
N SER A 32 8.91 10.82 -46.66
CA SER A 32 8.56 10.00 -47.83
C SER A 32 7.04 9.90 -47.93
N THR A 33 6.53 10.38 -49.05
CA THR A 33 5.14 10.37 -49.46
C THR A 33 4.65 8.94 -49.68
N SER A 34 3.56 8.56 -49.02
CA SER A 34 2.77 7.38 -49.38
C SER A 34 1.29 7.78 -49.42
N THR A 35 0.78 7.82 -50.65
CA THR A 35 -0.61 8.07 -51.03
C THR A 35 -1.50 6.94 -50.51
N VAL A 36 -2.40 7.27 -49.58
CA VAL A 36 -3.52 6.40 -49.19
C VAL A 36 -4.79 6.96 -49.81
N THR A 37 -5.35 6.22 -50.77
CA THR A 37 -6.62 6.49 -51.43
C THR A 37 -7.78 6.20 -50.49
N THR A 38 -8.58 7.22 -50.23
CA THR A 38 -9.86 7.16 -49.50
C THR A 38 -10.96 6.58 -50.40
N PRO A 39 -11.71 5.55 -50.00
CA PRO A 39 -12.95 5.21 -50.68
C PRO A 39 -14.10 6.02 -50.07
N THR A 40 -14.65 6.92 -50.89
CA THR A 40 -15.97 7.55 -50.71
C THR A 40 -17.04 6.47 -50.88
N THR A 41 -17.90 6.26 -49.88
CA THR A 41 -19.14 5.49 -50.07
C THR A 41 -20.35 6.28 -49.61
N THR A 42 -21.24 6.49 -50.56
CA THR A 42 -22.44 7.32 -50.55
C THR A 42 -23.58 6.68 -49.75
N LEU A 43 -24.35 7.52 -49.05
CA LEU A 43 -25.60 7.19 -48.38
C LEU A 43 -26.63 6.55 -49.32
N THR A 44 -27.29 5.48 -48.86
CA THR A 44 -28.63 5.12 -49.31
C THR A 44 -29.51 4.81 -48.09
N THR A 45 -30.58 5.60 -47.97
CA THR A 45 -31.67 5.43 -47.01
C THR A 45 -32.60 4.31 -47.49
N SER A 46 -32.85 3.32 -46.64
CA SER A 46 -33.91 2.33 -46.83
C SER A 46 -34.76 2.25 -45.56
N THR A 47 -36.02 2.60 -45.70
CA THR A 47 -37.06 2.55 -44.69
C THR A 47 -37.69 1.16 -44.67
N THR A 48 -37.70 0.49 -43.52
CA THR A 48 -38.59 -0.65 -43.26
C THR A 48 -39.00 -0.64 -41.79
N PRO A 49 -40.31 -0.73 -41.47
CA PRO A 49 -40.80 -0.63 -40.10
C PRO A 49 -40.65 -1.98 -39.39
N SER A 50 -40.20 -1.97 -38.14
CA SER A 50 -40.18 -3.16 -37.29
C SER A 50 -40.99 -2.92 -36.02
N THR A 51 -41.82 -3.90 -35.73
CA THR A 51 -42.99 -3.92 -34.86
C THR A 51 -42.60 -3.97 -33.38
N THR A 52 -43.13 -3.06 -32.57
CA THR A 52 -42.98 -3.07 -31.11
C THR A 52 -43.87 -4.16 -30.49
N VAL A 53 -43.28 -5.16 -29.85
CA VAL A 53 -43.99 -6.12 -29.01
C VAL A 53 -43.97 -5.61 -27.56
N THR A 54 -45.13 -5.26 -27.04
CA THR A 54 -45.35 -4.83 -25.66
C THR A 54 -45.48 -6.05 -24.76
N THR A 55 -44.51 -6.26 -23.86
CA THR A 55 -44.60 -7.26 -22.79
C THR A 55 -44.97 -6.57 -21.48
N THR A 56 -46.22 -6.76 -21.05
CA THR A 56 -46.74 -6.29 -19.76
C THR A 56 -46.21 -7.16 -18.63
N GLN A 57 -45.36 -6.61 -17.75
CA GLN A 57 -44.99 -7.25 -16.48
C GLN A 57 -45.78 -6.61 -15.34
N THR A 58 -46.49 -7.44 -14.60
CA THR A 58 -47.32 -7.11 -13.43
C THR A 58 -46.43 -6.94 -12.20
N THR A 59 -46.32 -5.72 -11.69
CA THR A 59 -45.60 -5.41 -10.44
C THR A 59 -46.53 -5.58 -9.25
N THR A 60 -46.28 -6.59 -8.41
CA THR A 60 -46.97 -6.79 -7.13
C THR A 60 -46.32 -5.91 -6.06
N THR A 61 -47.04 -4.88 -5.62
CA THR A 61 -46.63 -4.00 -4.51
C THR A 61 -46.84 -4.71 -3.18
N VAL A 62 -45.74 -5.04 -2.49
CA VAL A 62 -45.77 -5.49 -1.08
C VAL A 62 -45.59 -4.27 -0.19
N THR A 63 -46.68 -3.83 0.43
CA THR A 63 -46.69 -2.78 1.47
C THR A 63 -46.27 -3.40 2.81
N THR A 64 -44.98 -3.33 3.12
CA THR A 64 -44.47 -3.59 4.48
C THR A 64 -44.45 -2.29 5.27
N SER A 65 -45.30 -2.24 6.30
CA SER A 65 -45.45 -1.14 7.25
C SER A 65 -44.14 -0.86 8.02
N THR A 66 -43.68 0.37 7.90
CA THR A 66 -42.45 0.92 8.48
C THR A 66 -42.58 1.14 10.00
N SER A 67 -41.73 0.48 10.78
CA SER A 67 -41.25 1.03 12.06
C SER A 67 -39.83 1.55 11.81
N PRO A 68 -39.50 2.81 12.16
CA PRO A 68 -38.18 3.37 11.87
C PRO A 68 -37.11 2.61 12.68
N PRO A 69 -36.12 1.95 12.03
CA PRO A 69 -34.96 1.51 12.77
C PRO A 69 -34.20 2.77 13.18
N THR A 70 -34.01 2.95 14.49
CA THR A 70 -32.99 3.85 15.02
C THR A 70 -31.63 3.26 14.65
N THR A 71 -31.22 3.48 13.40
CA THR A 71 -29.93 3.02 12.88
C THR A 71 -28.85 3.87 13.54
N THR A 72 -28.36 3.40 14.68
CA THR A 72 -27.18 3.95 15.32
C THR A 72 -26.03 3.87 14.30
N GLU A 73 -25.61 5.01 13.76
CA GLU A 73 -24.59 5.06 12.71
C GLU A 73 -23.31 4.33 13.20
N PRO A 74 -22.74 3.41 12.41
CA PRO A 74 -21.61 2.59 12.85
C PRO A 74 -20.43 3.47 13.29
N LYS A 75 -19.81 3.10 14.42
CA LYS A 75 -18.62 3.78 14.96
C LYS A 75 -17.38 3.34 14.18
N CYS A 76 -16.35 4.18 14.13
CA CYS A 76 -15.06 3.76 13.59
C CYS A 76 -14.50 2.58 14.42
N PRO A 77 -13.97 1.53 13.77
CA PRO A 77 -13.35 0.41 14.46
C PRO A 77 -12.13 0.81 15.29
N SER A 78 -11.68 -0.08 16.17
CA SER A 78 -10.46 0.14 16.96
C SER A 78 -9.26 0.45 16.07
N GLY A 79 -8.44 1.42 16.49
CA GLY A 79 -7.28 1.89 15.73
C GLY A 79 -7.59 2.86 14.59
N TRP A 80 -8.87 3.23 14.39
CA TRP A 80 -9.28 4.30 13.48
C TRP A 80 -9.72 5.53 14.26
N THR A 81 -9.24 6.70 13.84
CA THR A 81 -9.65 7.99 14.39
C THR A 81 -10.91 8.48 13.68
N THR A 82 -11.88 8.96 14.44
CA THR A 82 -13.14 9.47 13.89
C THR A 82 -13.05 10.96 13.59
N TYR A 83 -13.48 11.35 12.39
CA TYR A 83 -13.74 12.72 12.00
C TYR A 83 -15.17 12.84 11.45
N THR A 84 -15.73 14.04 11.53
CA THR A 84 -17.05 14.37 10.96
C THR A 84 -16.84 15.39 9.86
N ARG A 85 -17.25 15.04 8.63
CA ARG A 85 -17.14 15.92 7.45
C ARG A 85 -18.54 16.32 7.01
N THR A 86 -18.67 17.47 6.36
CA THR A 86 -19.97 17.97 5.88
C THR A 86 -20.56 17.07 4.78
N THR A 87 -19.71 16.44 3.99
CA THR A 87 -20.01 15.52 2.87
C THR A 87 -20.14 14.06 3.31
N ALA A 88 -19.56 13.70 4.45
CA ALA A 88 -19.60 12.36 5.04
C ALA A 88 -19.88 12.49 6.54
N ALA A 89 -21.09 12.09 6.96
CA ALA A 89 -21.55 12.17 8.35
C ALA A 89 -20.51 11.64 9.35
N ARG A 90 -19.82 10.56 9.01
CA ARG A 90 -18.64 10.04 9.69
C ARG A 90 -17.58 9.54 8.71
N TRP A 91 -16.33 9.90 8.98
CA TRP A 91 -15.15 9.44 8.23
C TRP A 91 -14.10 8.92 9.20
N CYS A 92 -13.56 7.73 8.94
CA CYS A 92 -12.58 7.08 9.77
C CYS A 92 -11.22 7.19 9.12
N VAL A 93 -10.21 7.63 9.86
CA VAL A 93 -8.85 7.82 9.36
C VAL A 93 -7.85 6.99 10.17
N LYS A 94 -6.92 6.33 9.47
CA LYS A 94 -5.82 5.58 10.06
C LYS A 94 -4.53 5.85 9.30
N VAL A 95 -3.43 6.04 10.03
CA VAL A 95 -2.08 6.07 9.43
C VAL A 95 -1.56 4.64 9.39
N ILE A 96 -1.14 4.19 8.21
CA ILE A 96 -0.59 2.87 8.00
C ILE A 96 0.84 3.04 7.51
N LEU A 97 1.79 2.46 8.25
CA LEU A 97 3.20 2.52 7.92
C LEU A 97 3.60 1.41 6.95
N ALA A 98 4.26 1.79 5.87
CA ALA A 98 4.86 0.89 4.90
C ALA A 98 5.84 1.69 4.04
N THR A 99 6.86 1.03 3.48
CA THR A 99 7.70 1.64 2.44
C THR A 99 6.98 1.50 1.11
N VAL A 100 6.40 2.59 0.60
CA VAL A 100 5.47 2.58 -0.55
C VAL A 100 5.63 3.79 -1.47
N ASN A 101 5.44 3.59 -2.77
CA ASN A 101 5.14 4.66 -3.73
C ASN A 101 3.63 4.97 -3.77
N HIS A 102 3.20 5.94 -4.59
CA HIS A 102 1.79 6.38 -4.58
C HIS A 102 0.80 5.28 -4.97
N GLN A 103 1.13 4.48 -5.99
CA GLN A 103 0.26 3.38 -6.42
C GLN A 103 0.13 2.35 -5.29
N GLN A 104 1.24 1.98 -4.67
CA GLN A 104 1.23 1.03 -3.55
C GLN A 104 0.50 1.57 -2.33
N ALA A 105 0.58 2.88 -2.06
CA ALA A 105 -0.22 3.54 -1.02
C ALA A 105 -1.72 3.50 -1.32
N THR A 106 -2.09 3.61 -2.60
CA THR A 106 -3.48 3.47 -3.06
C THR A 106 -3.99 2.06 -2.78
N ASP A 107 -3.22 1.05 -3.18
CA ASP A 107 -3.55 -0.36 -2.97
C ASP A 107 -3.61 -0.69 -1.46
N LEU A 108 -2.70 -0.12 -0.67
CA LEU A 108 -2.66 -0.25 0.78
C LEU A 108 -3.94 0.28 1.44
N CYS A 109 -4.42 1.46 1.04
CA CYS A 109 -5.67 1.99 1.60
C CYS A 109 -6.89 1.20 1.10
N ALA A 110 -6.88 0.75 -0.15
CA ALA A 110 -7.93 -0.10 -0.72
C ALA A 110 -8.06 -1.43 0.04
N SER A 111 -6.96 -1.99 0.55
CA SER A 111 -6.99 -3.23 1.36
C SER A 111 -7.77 -3.09 2.67
N TYR A 112 -7.95 -1.87 3.17
CA TYR A 112 -8.78 -1.56 4.33
C TYR A 112 -10.19 -1.07 3.96
N GLY A 113 -10.58 -1.19 2.68
CA GLY A 113 -11.86 -0.67 2.16
C GLY A 113 -11.89 0.86 2.08
N GLY A 114 -10.72 1.48 2.00
CA GLY A 114 -10.56 2.94 2.00
C GLY A 114 -9.78 3.46 0.80
N VAL A 115 -9.48 4.75 0.87
CA VAL A 115 -8.66 5.49 -0.10
C VAL A 115 -7.63 6.32 0.67
N ILE A 116 -6.60 6.81 -0.01
CA ILE A 116 -5.69 7.79 0.62
C ILE A 116 -6.54 9.03 0.95
N THR A 117 -6.59 9.44 2.21
CA THR A 117 -7.53 10.46 2.68
C THR A 117 -6.99 11.86 2.49
N GLY A 118 -7.85 12.81 2.14
CA GLY A 118 -7.58 14.24 2.22
C GLY A 118 -7.69 14.77 3.65
N LEU A 119 -7.40 16.06 3.85
CA LEU A 119 -7.37 16.75 5.15
C LEU A 119 -8.34 17.95 5.13
N GLN A 120 -9.51 17.82 5.75
CA GLN A 120 -10.57 18.83 5.69
C GLN A 120 -10.22 20.09 6.49
N THR A 121 -9.52 19.92 7.61
CA THR A 121 -9.25 21.01 8.56
C THR A 121 -7.81 20.95 9.10
N ALA A 122 -7.36 22.06 9.70
CA ALA A 122 -6.10 22.09 10.41
C ALA A 122 -6.04 21.09 11.59
N ALA A 123 -7.18 20.80 12.23
CA ALA A 123 -7.27 19.81 13.29
C ALA A 123 -7.11 18.38 12.75
N GLU A 124 -7.68 18.07 11.58
CA GLU A 124 -7.45 16.78 10.92
C GLU A 124 -5.98 16.61 10.55
N ARG A 125 -5.37 17.62 9.91
CA ARG A 125 -3.95 17.61 9.52
C ARG A 125 -3.01 17.35 10.71
N THR A 126 -3.18 18.12 11.78
CA THR A 126 -2.37 17.94 13.00
C THR A 126 -2.67 16.62 13.70
N GLY A 127 -3.93 16.15 13.68
CA GLY A 127 -4.32 14.84 14.18
C GLY A 127 -3.64 13.69 13.43
N VAL A 128 -3.61 13.72 12.10
CA VAL A 128 -2.93 12.70 11.28
C VAL A 128 -1.42 12.73 11.53
N SER A 129 -0.80 13.91 11.64
CA SER A 129 0.63 14.00 12.01
C SER A 129 0.91 13.38 13.38
N LYS A 130 0.01 13.56 14.36
CA LYS A 130 0.15 12.92 15.68
C LYS A 130 -0.02 11.40 15.62
N LEU A 131 -0.92 10.90 14.77
CA LEU A 131 -1.05 9.46 14.52
C LEU A 131 0.23 8.90 13.91
N LEU A 132 0.82 9.59 12.94
CA LEU A 132 2.11 9.21 12.37
C LEU A 132 3.22 9.19 13.44
N GLN A 133 3.33 10.24 14.26
CA GLN A 133 4.28 10.29 15.38
C GLN A 133 4.10 9.16 16.38
N THR A 134 2.88 8.69 16.59
CA THR A 134 2.60 7.57 17.51
C THR A 134 2.89 6.22 16.85
N ALA A 135 2.74 6.12 15.53
CA ALA A 135 2.92 4.89 14.79
C ALA A 135 4.40 4.54 14.54
N THR A 136 5.29 5.54 14.42
CA THR A 136 6.70 5.34 14.09
C THR A 136 7.66 5.79 15.19
N SER A 137 8.81 5.13 15.31
CA SER A 137 9.93 5.59 16.15
C SER A 137 10.93 6.47 15.38
N LEU A 138 10.69 6.70 14.09
CA LEU A 138 11.55 7.55 13.27
C LEU A 138 11.40 9.02 13.68
N SER A 139 12.51 9.73 13.66
CA SER A 139 12.59 11.18 13.93
C SER A 139 12.14 12.04 12.74
N SER A 140 12.04 11.43 11.55
CA SER A 140 11.50 12.02 10.34
C SER A 140 10.76 10.95 9.56
N SER A 141 9.54 11.26 9.13
CA SER A 141 8.75 10.41 8.24
C SER A 141 7.86 11.28 7.38
N ILE A 142 7.62 10.81 6.16
CA ILE A 142 6.66 11.40 5.24
C ILE A 142 5.65 10.32 4.84
N ILE A 143 4.39 10.69 4.65
CA ILE A 143 3.32 9.78 4.22
C ILE A 143 2.49 10.41 3.13
N PHE A 144 1.91 9.61 2.24
CA PHE A 144 0.94 10.09 1.27
C PHE A 144 -0.35 10.58 1.92
N ILE A 145 -0.87 11.68 1.39
CA ILE A 145 -2.20 12.24 1.66
C ILE A 145 -2.95 12.29 0.32
N GLY A 146 -4.27 12.14 0.34
CA GLY A 146 -5.12 12.02 -0.84
C GLY A 146 -5.33 13.36 -1.56
N ALA A 147 -4.25 13.94 -2.08
CA ALA A 147 -4.28 15.12 -2.94
C ALA A 147 -3.41 14.92 -4.18
N GLU A 148 -3.97 15.32 -5.33
CA GLU A 148 -3.32 15.27 -6.63
C GLU A 148 -3.28 16.65 -7.28
N ARG A 149 -2.24 16.89 -8.06
CA ARG A 149 -2.06 18.10 -8.84
C ARG A 149 -3.16 18.19 -9.90
N THR A 150 -3.80 19.34 -10.01
CA THR A 150 -4.88 19.58 -10.97
C THR A 150 -4.34 19.58 -12.39
N SER A 151 -5.18 19.21 -13.37
CA SER A 151 -4.80 19.19 -14.78
C SER A 151 -4.32 20.55 -15.29
N ASP A 152 -4.94 21.64 -14.80
CA ASP A 152 -4.61 23.01 -15.20
C ASP A 152 -3.21 23.44 -14.70
N CYS A 153 -2.71 22.78 -13.66
CA CYS A 153 -1.42 23.07 -13.03
C CYS A 153 -0.42 21.92 -13.18
N ALA A 154 -0.71 20.92 -14.01
CA ALA A 154 0.06 19.68 -14.14
C ALA A 154 1.55 19.93 -14.42
N THR A 155 1.86 20.87 -15.33
CA THR A 155 3.25 21.20 -15.73
C THR A 155 3.69 22.59 -15.27
N SER A 156 2.92 23.24 -14.37
CA SER A 156 3.17 24.61 -13.95
C SER A 156 3.71 24.66 -12.52
N ASN A 157 4.73 25.48 -12.30
CA ASN A 157 5.15 25.91 -10.97
C ASN A 157 4.12 26.90 -10.39
N LEU A 158 4.39 27.48 -9.22
CA LEU A 158 3.52 28.52 -8.67
C LEU A 158 3.50 29.78 -9.54
N THR A 159 2.30 30.18 -9.94
CA THR A 159 1.99 31.38 -10.72
C THR A 159 0.79 32.10 -10.12
N SER A 160 0.33 33.17 -10.78
CA SER A 160 -0.94 33.82 -10.42
C SER A 160 -2.17 32.93 -10.67
N THR A 161 -2.08 31.94 -11.57
CA THR A 161 -3.15 31.00 -11.88
C THR A 161 -3.02 29.70 -11.07
N CYS A 162 -1.80 29.20 -10.90
CA CYS A 162 -1.46 28.01 -10.12
C CYS A 162 -0.90 28.42 -8.76
N THR A 163 -1.76 28.45 -7.75
CA THR A 163 -1.47 28.90 -6.40
C THR A 163 -1.37 27.70 -5.44
N LYS A 164 -0.83 27.94 -4.25
CA LYS A 164 -0.79 26.95 -3.17
C LYS A 164 -2.16 26.34 -2.82
N LEU A 165 -3.27 26.98 -3.17
CA LEU A 165 -4.62 26.54 -2.78
C LEU A 165 -5.42 25.91 -3.93
N ASN A 166 -4.96 25.97 -5.18
CA ASN A 166 -5.69 25.42 -6.33
C ASN A 166 -4.83 24.59 -7.29
N SER A 167 -3.51 24.51 -7.08
CA SER A 167 -2.65 23.59 -7.82
C SER A 167 -2.93 22.13 -7.50
N PHE A 168 -3.59 21.84 -6.38
CA PHE A 168 -3.95 20.49 -5.92
C PHE A 168 -5.42 20.40 -5.55
N GLU A 169 -6.00 19.22 -5.74
CA GLU A 169 -7.34 18.85 -5.33
C GLU A 169 -7.35 17.54 -4.52
N TRP A 170 -8.33 17.39 -3.64
CA TRP A 170 -8.49 16.16 -2.87
C TRP A 170 -9.09 15.04 -3.72
N THR A 171 -8.58 13.83 -3.57
CA THR A 171 -8.99 12.67 -4.39
C THR A 171 -9.89 11.68 -3.67
N ASP A 172 -10.11 11.85 -2.36
CA ASP A 172 -10.89 10.93 -1.54
C ASP A 172 -12.42 11.05 -1.72
N GLY A 173 -12.87 11.99 -2.55
CA GLY A 173 -14.29 12.22 -2.87
C GLY A 173 -15.14 12.76 -1.72
N VAL A 174 -14.55 13.00 -0.56
CA VAL A 174 -15.26 13.49 0.64
C VAL A 174 -14.62 14.73 1.25
N THR A 175 -13.32 14.96 1.10
CA THR A 175 -12.68 16.17 1.61
C THR A 175 -13.06 17.37 0.74
N THR A 176 -13.41 18.48 1.37
CA THR A 176 -13.74 19.74 0.68
C THR A 176 -12.92 20.91 1.22
N GLY A 177 -12.91 22.01 0.46
CA GLY A 177 -12.15 23.20 0.84
C GLY A 177 -10.63 22.99 0.81
N THR A 178 -9.89 24.01 1.24
CA THR A 178 -8.43 24.08 1.08
C THR A 178 -7.68 24.26 2.40
N THR A 179 -8.39 24.21 3.53
CA THR A 179 -7.81 24.48 4.87
C THR A 179 -6.75 23.46 5.29
N GLY A 180 -6.78 22.24 4.75
CA GLY A 180 -5.74 21.25 4.96
C GLY A 180 -4.45 21.50 4.16
N PHE A 181 -4.49 22.35 3.14
CA PHE A 181 -3.30 22.68 2.33
C PHE A 181 -2.41 23.68 3.06
N VAL A 182 -1.48 23.14 3.84
CA VAL A 182 -0.42 23.92 4.49
C VAL A 182 0.91 23.39 4.02
N TRP A 183 1.44 24.03 2.99
CA TRP A 183 2.68 23.62 2.33
C TRP A 183 3.90 24.10 3.08
N ASP A 184 4.99 23.34 2.97
CA ASP A 184 6.30 23.79 3.38
C ASP A 184 6.74 25.07 2.65
N PRO A 185 7.77 25.75 3.17
CA PRO A 185 8.42 26.82 2.42
C PRO A 185 8.77 26.34 1.01
N LEU A 186 8.48 27.17 0.01
CA LEU A 186 8.66 26.89 -1.43
C LEU A 186 7.71 25.86 -2.07
N GLN A 187 6.95 25.10 -1.28
CA GLN A 187 6.02 24.08 -1.79
C GLN A 187 4.60 24.64 -2.08
N PRO A 188 3.82 24.04 -2.99
CA PRO A 188 4.24 23.00 -3.92
C PRO A 188 4.99 23.63 -5.11
N ASP A 189 6.17 23.15 -5.44
CA ASP A 189 7.04 23.79 -6.46
C ASP A 189 6.93 23.16 -7.84
N ASN A 190 6.37 21.95 -7.96
CA ASN A 190 6.32 21.18 -9.20
C ASN A 190 7.71 20.98 -9.80
N ASN A 191 8.68 20.59 -8.99
CA ASN A 191 10.03 20.40 -9.47
C ASN A 191 10.03 19.44 -10.69
N GLU A 192 10.71 19.87 -11.76
CA GLU A 192 10.75 19.18 -13.06
C GLU A 192 9.39 18.96 -13.77
N GLY A 193 8.30 19.56 -13.28
CA GLY A 193 6.97 19.51 -13.90
C GLY A 193 6.26 18.17 -13.77
N ASN A 194 6.63 17.32 -12.79
CA ASN A 194 6.07 15.98 -12.63
C ASN A 194 5.74 15.58 -11.17
N GLU A 195 5.72 16.55 -10.25
CA GLU A 195 5.35 16.29 -8.85
C GLU A 195 3.84 16.32 -8.70
N LYS A 196 3.24 15.16 -8.95
CA LYS A 196 1.79 15.00 -9.06
C LYS A 196 1.09 14.81 -7.71
N TYR A 197 1.77 14.30 -6.68
CA TYR A 197 1.13 13.82 -5.45
C TYR A 197 1.58 14.58 -4.23
N ALA A 198 0.70 14.76 -3.24
CA ALA A 198 1.05 15.40 -1.98
C ALA A 198 1.46 14.39 -0.90
N VAL A 199 2.51 14.72 -0.16
CA VAL A 199 2.93 14.01 1.06
C VAL A 199 2.89 14.95 2.25
N MET A 200 2.67 14.41 3.45
CA MET A 200 2.73 15.15 4.70
C MET A 200 3.93 14.73 5.53
N THR A 201 4.60 15.72 6.08
CA THR A 201 5.73 15.54 7.01
C THR A 201 5.25 15.27 8.44
N GLN A 202 5.99 14.43 9.14
CA GLN A 202 5.72 14.11 10.55
C GLN A 202 5.92 15.31 11.48
N GLN A 203 6.94 16.14 11.26
CA GLN A 203 7.46 17.10 12.25
C GLN A 203 6.56 18.34 12.42
N ASN A 204 6.10 18.93 11.32
CA ASN A 204 5.35 20.18 11.29
C ASN A 204 3.99 20.03 10.59
N SER A 205 3.62 18.81 10.19
CA SER A 205 2.36 18.50 9.47
C SER A 205 2.21 19.30 8.17
N SER A 206 3.31 19.77 7.61
CA SER A 206 3.35 20.49 6.34
C SER A 206 3.26 19.52 5.17
N LEU A 207 2.89 20.05 4.02
CA LEU A 207 2.80 19.31 2.78
C LEU A 207 3.97 19.64 1.85
N SER A 208 4.39 18.64 1.10
CA SER A 208 5.30 18.73 -0.03
C SER A 208 4.67 18.00 -1.21
N ASP A 209 4.92 18.40 -2.44
CA ASP A 209 4.61 17.58 -3.61
C ASP A 209 5.78 16.68 -3.98
N VAL A 210 5.46 15.54 -4.58
CA VAL A 210 6.40 14.49 -4.96
C VAL A 210 5.96 13.78 -6.24
N CYS A 211 6.90 13.09 -6.88
CA CYS A 211 6.66 12.24 -8.04
C CYS A 211 5.89 10.95 -7.67
N ALA A 212 5.27 10.33 -8.68
CA ALA A 212 4.59 9.04 -8.55
C ALA A 212 5.48 7.92 -7.96
N THR A 213 6.76 7.98 -8.31
CA THR A 213 7.79 7.01 -7.98
C THR A 213 8.42 7.24 -6.62
N THR A 214 8.13 8.37 -5.96
CA THR A 214 8.70 8.68 -4.65
C THR A 214 8.21 7.67 -3.63
N VAL A 215 9.15 7.04 -2.94
CA VAL A 215 8.88 6.06 -1.89
C VAL A 215 8.86 6.77 -0.53
N VAL A 216 7.81 6.53 0.25
CA VAL A 216 7.56 7.18 1.55
C VAL A 216 7.21 6.15 2.63
N ASN A 217 7.00 6.61 3.87
CA ASN A 217 6.82 5.76 5.05
C ASN A 217 5.37 5.32 5.30
N GLY A 218 4.49 5.47 4.32
CA GLY A 218 3.13 4.97 4.38
C GLY A 218 2.09 5.94 3.82
N ALA A 219 0.86 5.79 4.28
CA ALA A 219 -0.27 6.62 3.87
C ALA A 219 -1.23 6.88 5.02
N ALA A 220 -1.92 8.02 4.95
CA ALA A 220 -3.14 8.22 5.72
C ALA A 220 -4.31 7.66 4.91
N CYS A 221 -4.95 6.61 5.41
CA CYS A 221 -6.09 5.98 4.76
C CYS A 221 -7.40 6.41 5.42
N GLY A 222 -8.43 6.63 4.60
CA GLY A 222 -9.76 7.04 5.03
C GLY A 222 -10.85 6.16 4.45
N ALA A 223 -11.88 5.87 5.24
CA ALA A 223 -13.03 5.09 4.82
C ALA A 223 -14.29 5.45 5.63
N LYS A 224 -15.47 5.14 5.08
CA LYS A 224 -16.70 5.16 5.88
C LYS A 224 -16.69 3.95 6.82
N PRO A 225 -17.27 4.06 8.03
CA PRO A 225 -17.25 2.96 9.00
C PRO A 225 -17.76 1.61 8.45
N ALA A 226 -18.77 1.64 7.58
CA ALA A 226 -19.36 0.43 6.99
C ALA A 226 -18.51 -0.19 5.87
N ASP A 227 -17.63 0.60 5.25
CA ASP A 227 -16.78 0.16 4.14
C ASP A 227 -15.45 -0.40 4.66
N ILE A 228 -15.09 -0.12 5.92
CA ILE A 228 -13.84 -0.58 6.51
C ILE A 228 -13.84 -2.10 6.55
N VAL A 229 -12.94 -2.67 5.75
CA VAL A 229 -12.56 -4.06 5.88
C VAL A 229 -11.63 -4.12 7.08
N THR A 230 -12.20 -4.39 8.25
CA THR A 230 -11.39 -4.76 9.40
C THR A 230 -10.84 -6.16 9.13
N PRO A 231 -9.51 -6.38 9.05
CA PRO A 231 -8.99 -7.72 9.31
C PRO A 231 -9.54 -8.16 10.69
N PRO A 232 -9.91 -9.44 10.87
CA PRO A 232 -10.52 -9.90 12.10
C PRO A 232 -9.69 -9.41 13.29
N ALA A 233 -10.36 -8.67 14.17
CA ALA A 233 -9.73 -8.14 15.37
C ALA A 233 -9.02 -9.29 16.09
N VAL A 234 -7.75 -9.11 16.43
CA VAL A 234 -7.06 -9.98 17.39
C VAL A 234 -7.73 -9.73 18.75
N THR A 235 -8.88 -10.35 18.96
CA THR A 235 -9.52 -10.41 20.27
C THR A 235 -8.78 -11.47 21.06
N VAL A 236 -7.97 -11.02 22.02
CA VAL A 236 -7.47 -11.87 23.10
C VAL A 236 -8.68 -12.18 23.99
N THR A 237 -9.47 -13.16 23.58
CA THR A 237 -10.50 -13.77 24.42
C THR A 237 -10.11 -15.22 24.61
N GLU A 238 -10.05 -15.64 25.88
CA GLU A 238 -9.97 -17.06 26.23
C GLU A 238 -11.02 -17.85 25.44
N ALA A 239 -10.56 -18.85 24.69
CA ALA A 239 -11.43 -19.69 23.89
C ALA A 239 -11.54 -21.11 24.51
N PRO A 240 -12.76 -21.68 24.55
CA PRO A 240 -13.00 -23.02 25.03
C PRO A 240 -12.51 -24.07 24.02
N SER A 241 -12.26 -25.27 24.54
CA SER A 241 -11.90 -26.48 23.80
C SER A 241 -13.05 -26.95 22.88
N GLY A 242 -12.92 -26.76 21.57
CA GLY A 242 -13.80 -27.31 20.54
C GLY A 242 -13.08 -27.55 19.20
N PRO A 243 -13.68 -28.31 18.26
CA PRO A 243 -13.06 -28.69 16.98
C PRO A 243 -12.77 -27.44 16.12
N PHE A 244 -11.56 -27.38 15.59
CA PHE A 244 -10.88 -26.14 15.16
C PHE A 244 -11.39 -25.57 13.84
N THR A 245 -12.32 -24.61 13.90
CA THR A 245 -12.62 -23.66 12.82
C THR A 245 -11.93 -22.30 13.00
N VAL A 246 -11.09 -22.15 14.04
CA VAL A 246 -10.46 -20.86 14.37
C VAL A 246 -8.98 -21.08 14.68
N CYS A 247 -8.12 -20.18 14.19
CA CYS A 247 -6.69 -20.20 14.46
C CYS A 247 -6.38 -20.20 15.97
N PRO A 248 -5.47 -21.06 16.45
CA PRO A 248 -5.09 -21.11 17.87
C PRO A 248 -4.42 -19.81 18.36
N ALA A 249 -4.30 -19.69 19.68
CA ALA A 249 -3.69 -18.51 20.31
C ALA A 249 -2.30 -18.16 19.73
N GLY A 250 -2.15 -16.88 19.38
CA GLY A 250 -0.93 -16.32 18.80
C GLY A 250 -0.74 -16.63 17.32
N TRP A 251 -1.72 -17.21 16.63
CA TRP A 251 -1.77 -17.29 15.18
C TRP A 251 -2.77 -16.26 14.63
N ALA A 252 -2.34 -15.48 13.65
CA ALA A 252 -3.20 -14.57 12.91
C ALA A 252 -4.01 -15.35 11.87
N SER A 253 -5.28 -15.01 11.70
CA SER A 253 -6.22 -15.70 10.81
C SER A 253 -6.44 -14.94 9.51
N TYR A 254 -6.38 -15.66 8.40
CA TYR A 254 -6.57 -15.14 7.05
C TYR A 254 -7.53 -16.05 6.30
N THR A 255 -8.40 -15.47 5.48
CA THR A 255 -9.25 -16.26 4.57
C THR A 255 -8.64 -16.23 3.19
N ARG A 256 -8.30 -17.41 2.66
CA ARG A 256 -7.75 -17.60 1.31
C ARG A 256 -8.76 -18.34 0.43
N SER A 257 -8.47 -18.45 -0.87
CA SER A 257 -9.30 -19.22 -1.81
C SER A 257 -9.46 -20.70 -1.43
N ILE A 258 -8.55 -21.22 -0.61
CA ILE A 258 -8.54 -22.59 -0.10
C ILE A 258 -9.21 -22.74 1.28
N GLY A 259 -9.74 -21.66 1.85
CA GLY A 259 -10.30 -21.61 3.20
C GLY A 259 -9.39 -20.86 4.20
N ASP A 260 -9.64 -21.10 5.48
CA ASP A 260 -8.93 -20.42 6.56
C ASP A 260 -7.46 -20.85 6.64
N TRP A 261 -6.59 -19.87 6.83
CA TRP A 261 -5.15 -20.02 6.91
C TRP A 261 -4.61 -19.23 8.09
N CYS A 262 -3.78 -19.87 8.89
CA CYS A 262 -3.22 -19.27 10.10
C CYS A 262 -1.74 -18.95 9.88
N ILE A 263 -1.31 -17.72 10.15
CA ILE A 263 0.11 -17.32 10.09
C ILE A 263 0.62 -16.96 11.47
N LYS A 264 1.83 -17.41 11.81
CA LYS A 264 2.55 -17.05 13.03
C LYS A 264 4.01 -16.82 12.77
N VAL A 265 4.56 -15.76 13.38
CA VAL A 265 5.99 -15.50 13.40
C VAL A 265 6.60 -16.12 14.64
N PHE A 266 7.60 -16.97 14.46
CA PHE A 266 8.38 -17.55 15.55
C PHE A 266 9.73 -16.85 15.64
N VAL A 267 10.03 -16.22 16.78
CA VAL A 267 11.31 -15.56 17.02
C VAL A 267 12.32 -16.56 17.59
N GLN A 268 13.34 -16.88 16.79
CA GLN A 268 14.47 -17.74 17.14
C GLN A 268 15.55 -17.54 16.07
N SER A 269 16.82 -17.68 16.43
CA SER A 269 17.90 -17.74 15.43
C SER A 269 17.79 -19.04 14.61
N LEU A 270 17.46 -18.91 13.32
CA LEU A 270 17.17 -20.02 12.41
C LEU A 270 17.84 -19.80 11.07
N ASN A 271 18.44 -20.85 10.49
CA ASN A 271 18.72 -20.91 9.06
C ASN A 271 17.47 -21.45 8.31
N TYR A 272 17.53 -21.51 6.98
CA TYR A 272 16.38 -21.94 6.17
C TYR A 272 15.85 -23.33 6.56
N ASP A 273 16.72 -24.33 6.66
CA ASP A 273 16.30 -25.70 7.01
C ASP A 273 15.72 -25.80 8.42
N ALA A 274 16.31 -25.09 9.38
CA ALA A 274 15.79 -25.01 10.74
C ALA A 274 14.42 -24.29 10.78
N ALA A 275 14.21 -23.29 9.93
CA ALA A 275 12.94 -22.59 9.80
C ALA A 275 11.85 -23.50 9.19
N VAL A 276 12.19 -24.28 8.15
CA VAL A 276 11.30 -25.32 7.59
C VAL A 276 10.92 -26.33 8.68
N ALA A 277 11.91 -26.85 9.41
CA ALA A 277 11.68 -27.80 10.49
C ALA A 277 10.84 -27.21 11.63
N LYS A 278 11.07 -25.92 11.97
CA LYS A 278 10.28 -25.20 12.98
C LYS A 278 8.81 -25.11 12.58
N CYS A 279 8.52 -24.72 11.34
CA CYS A 279 7.13 -24.66 10.87
C CYS A 279 6.48 -26.05 10.83
N ALA A 280 7.21 -27.06 10.34
CA ALA A 280 6.72 -28.45 10.30
C ALA A 280 6.41 -29.02 11.69
N TRP A 281 7.21 -28.65 12.70
CA TRP A 281 6.97 -29.01 14.10
C TRP A 281 5.60 -28.52 14.60
N HIS A 282 5.19 -27.33 14.15
CA HIS A 282 3.89 -26.74 14.45
C HIS A 282 2.76 -27.19 13.51
N GLY A 283 3.02 -28.14 12.61
CA GLY A 283 2.04 -28.63 11.62
C GLY A 283 1.86 -27.72 10.41
N GLY A 284 2.77 -26.77 10.21
CA GLY A 284 2.73 -25.83 9.09
C GLY A 284 3.94 -25.93 8.17
N LYS A 285 4.06 -24.94 7.29
CA LYS A 285 5.19 -24.71 6.39
C LYS A 285 5.67 -23.28 6.52
N LEU A 286 6.86 -22.97 6.00
CA LEU A 286 7.19 -21.57 5.71
C LEU A 286 6.13 -21.04 4.74
N THR A 287 5.46 -19.96 5.11
CA THR A 287 4.31 -19.45 4.34
C THR A 287 4.70 -18.31 3.44
N GLY A 288 3.99 -18.19 2.33
CA GLY A 288 3.96 -17.00 1.52
C GLY A 288 2.92 -16.00 1.99
N PHE A 289 2.95 -14.84 1.33
CA PHE A 289 2.05 -13.72 1.56
C PHE A 289 1.17 -13.50 0.33
N GLN A 290 -0.15 -13.61 0.51
CA GLN A 290 -1.12 -13.39 -0.56
C GLN A 290 -1.19 -11.91 -0.96
N SER A 291 -0.87 -11.00 -0.02
CA SER A 291 -0.91 -9.55 -0.22
C SER A 291 0.24 -8.84 0.50
N ALA A 292 0.46 -7.58 0.15
CA ALA A 292 1.37 -6.70 0.90
C ALA A 292 0.98 -6.57 2.38
N GLN A 293 -0.32 -6.68 2.71
CA GLN A 293 -0.80 -6.63 4.08
C GLN A 293 -0.30 -7.81 4.92
N GLU A 294 -0.41 -9.05 4.42
CA GLU A 294 0.09 -10.23 5.14
C GLU A 294 1.59 -10.11 5.44
N ARG A 295 2.36 -9.55 4.48
CA ARG A 295 3.79 -9.26 4.65
C ARG A 295 4.03 -8.24 5.78
N VAL A 296 3.33 -7.11 5.75
CA VAL A 296 3.48 -6.04 6.75
C VAL A 296 3.04 -6.52 8.14
N GLU A 297 1.99 -7.32 8.25
CA GLU A 297 1.51 -7.87 9.52
C GLU A 297 2.49 -8.87 10.12
N ALA A 298 3.06 -9.77 9.31
CA ALA A 298 4.12 -10.67 9.75
C ALA A 298 5.36 -9.88 10.23
N ALA A 299 5.78 -8.88 9.48
CA ALA A 299 6.89 -8.02 9.87
C ALA A 299 6.60 -7.22 11.15
N THR A 300 5.33 -6.82 11.39
CA THR A 300 4.91 -6.15 12.64
C THR A 300 5.03 -7.10 13.81
N SER A 301 4.52 -8.33 13.64
CA SER A 301 4.61 -9.35 14.67
C SER A 301 6.06 -9.63 15.04
N LEU A 302 6.95 -9.70 14.06
CA LEU A 302 8.38 -9.85 14.29
C LEU A 302 8.94 -8.69 15.11
N TRP A 303 8.70 -7.45 14.68
CA TRP A 303 9.19 -6.24 15.34
C TRP A 303 8.75 -6.14 16.81
N GLN A 304 7.49 -6.46 17.09
CA GLN A 304 6.95 -6.47 18.45
C GLN A 304 7.62 -7.56 19.31
N GLN A 305 7.74 -8.78 18.78
CA GLN A 305 8.32 -9.90 19.51
C GLN A 305 9.82 -9.74 19.76
N THR A 306 10.53 -8.99 18.92
CA THR A 306 11.97 -8.69 19.10
C THR A 306 12.23 -7.42 19.89
N ASN A 307 11.21 -6.83 20.54
CA ASN A 307 11.35 -5.56 21.27
C ASN A 307 11.96 -4.43 20.42
N ASN A 308 11.45 -4.28 19.20
CA ASN A 308 11.82 -3.23 18.25
C ASN A 308 13.25 -3.34 17.70
N LEU A 309 13.88 -4.51 17.81
CA LEU A 309 15.19 -4.75 17.22
C LEU A 309 15.13 -4.90 15.70
N GLN A 310 16.24 -4.52 15.03
CA GLN A 310 16.47 -4.86 13.63
C GLN A 310 16.56 -6.38 13.50
N ALA A 311 15.48 -6.98 13.02
CA ALA A 311 15.34 -8.42 12.86
C ALA A 311 14.80 -8.73 11.45
N SER A 312 15.03 -9.94 10.99
CA SER A 312 14.34 -10.47 9.80
C SER A 312 13.85 -11.87 10.10
N ALA A 313 12.77 -12.27 9.42
CA ALA A 313 12.23 -13.62 9.50
C ALA A 313 12.17 -14.25 8.11
N ILE A 314 12.51 -15.54 8.04
CA ILE A 314 12.50 -16.33 6.81
C ILE A 314 11.05 -16.56 6.39
N VAL A 315 10.76 -16.43 5.10
CA VAL A 315 9.43 -16.66 4.51
C VAL A 315 9.49 -17.79 3.47
N GLY A 316 8.34 -18.29 3.05
CA GLY A 316 8.23 -19.45 2.16
C GLY A 316 8.53 -19.20 0.68
N ALA A 317 9.27 -18.16 0.32
CA ALA A 317 9.64 -17.89 -1.07
C ALA A 317 11.02 -18.46 -1.41
N VAL A 318 11.09 -19.15 -2.55
CA VAL A 318 12.32 -19.74 -3.10
C VAL A 318 12.49 -19.31 -4.55
N ARG A 319 13.73 -18.95 -4.90
CA ARG A 319 14.11 -18.53 -6.25
C ARG A 319 13.79 -19.64 -7.26
N THR A 320 13.18 -19.26 -8.38
CA THR A 320 12.77 -20.20 -9.43
C THR A 320 13.99 -20.74 -10.18
N ASN A 321 13.89 -21.95 -10.73
CA ASN A 321 14.97 -22.59 -11.49
C ASN A 321 15.47 -21.73 -12.65
N ASP A 322 14.55 -21.06 -13.35
CA ASP A 322 14.85 -20.20 -14.50
C ASP A 322 15.64 -18.94 -14.10
N CYS A 323 15.57 -18.53 -12.82
CA CYS A 323 16.19 -17.32 -12.31
C CYS A 323 17.28 -17.58 -11.26
N LEU A 324 17.72 -18.84 -11.07
CA LEU A 324 18.67 -19.23 -10.01
C LEU A 324 19.98 -18.44 -10.04
N ILE A 325 20.56 -18.26 -11.22
CA ILE A 325 21.86 -17.59 -11.42
C ILE A 325 21.72 -16.18 -11.99
N SER A 326 20.49 -15.69 -12.16
CA SER A 326 20.21 -14.44 -12.83
C SER A 326 19.84 -13.35 -11.82
N ASN A 327 20.42 -12.17 -12.01
CA ASN A 327 19.92 -10.94 -11.41
C ASN A 327 18.60 -10.55 -12.09
N LEU A 328 18.03 -9.39 -11.72
CA LEU A 328 16.86 -8.88 -12.41
C LEU A 328 17.14 -8.61 -13.90
N THR A 329 16.25 -9.11 -14.75
CA THR A 329 16.27 -8.95 -16.21
C THR A 329 14.82 -8.80 -16.73
N ALA A 330 14.65 -8.66 -18.04
CA ALA A 330 13.32 -8.68 -18.65
C ALA A 330 12.57 -10.01 -18.43
N THR A 331 13.28 -11.11 -18.19
CA THR A 331 12.69 -12.44 -17.94
C THR A 331 12.57 -12.76 -16.46
N CYS A 332 13.55 -12.34 -15.66
CA CYS A 332 13.58 -12.51 -14.20
C CYS A 332 13.25 -11.18 -13.52
N THR A 333 12.00 -10.99 -13.16
CA THR A 333 11.47 -9.77 -12.54
C THR A 333 11.34 -9.93 -11.03
N GLU A 334 11.07 -8.84 -10.34
CA GLU A 334 10.75 -8.84 -8.90
C GLU A 334 9.60 -9.78 -8.53
N THR A 335 8.67 -10.04 -9.45
CA THR A 335 7.44 -10.79 -9.18
C THR A 335 7.49 -12.24 -9.63
N ASN A 336 8.42 -12.64 -10.50
CA ASN A 336 8.49 -14.00 -11.05
C ASN A 336 9.81 -14.73 -10.74
N SER A 337 10.81 -14.04 -10.18
CA SER A 337 12.09 -14.65 -9.81
C SER A 337 11.95 -15.62 -8.63
N PHE A 338 10.84 -15.56 -7.89
CA PHE A 338 10.57 -16.39 -6.73
C PHE A 338 9.18 -17.03 -6.82
N SER A 339 9.06 -18.20 -6.21
CA SER A 339 7.80 -18.92 -6.06
C SER A 339 7.55 -19.30 -4.60
N TRP A 340 6.29 -19.29 -4.19
CA TRP A 340 5.90 -19.72 -2.85
C TRP A 340 5.94 -21.25 -2.74
N THR A 341 6.45 -21.73 -1.62
CA THR A 341 6.66 -23.17 -1.35
C THR A 341 5.56 -23.80 -0.49
N ASP A 342 4.64 -22.99 0.03
CA ASP A 342 3.54 -23.47 0.87
C ASP A 342 2.46 -24.22 0.08
N GLY A 343 2.39 -24.00 -1.24
CA GLY A 343 1.43 -24.60 -2.16
C GLY A 343 0.03 -23.99 -2.08
N VAL A 344 -0.12 -22.89 -1.32
CA VAL A 344 -1.43 -22.27 -1.04
C VAL A 344 -1.44 -20.77 -1.30
N THR A 345 -0.28 -20.12 -1.34
CA THR A 345 -0.18 -18.72 -1.74
C THR A 345 -0.10 -18.62 -3.26
N THR A 346 -1.04 -17.89 -3.85
CA THR A 346 -1.15 -17.75 -5.31
C THR A 346 -0.83 -16.34 -5.82
N GLY A 347 -0.74 -15.36 -4.93
CA GLY A 347 -0.48 -13.96 -5.28
C GLY A 347 1.01 -13.61 -5.32
N THR A 348 1.37 -12.62 -6.14
CA THR A 348 2.71 -12.01 -6.17
C THR A 348 2.70 -10.59 -5.61
N ASP A 349 1.56 -10.12 -5.08
CA ASP A 349 1.36 -8.76 -4.58
C ASP A 349 2.32 -8.42 -3.43
N ALA A 350 2.74 -9.44 -2.68
CA ALA A 350 3.76 -9.27 -1.66
C ALA A 350 5.17 -9.01 -2.20
N PHE A 351 5.42 -9.23 -3.49
CA PHE A 351 6.68 -8.89 -4.16
C PHE A 351 6.65 -7.52 -4.81
N VAL A 352 5.50 -7.05 -5.29
CA VAL A 352 5.37 -5.78 -6.04
C VAL A 352 5.79 -4.59 -5.19
N GLY A 353 7.01 -4.07 -5.46
CA GLY A 353 7.73 -3.10 -4.64
C GLY A 353 7.71 -3.43 -3.15
N GLY A 354 7.71 -4.73 -2.86
CA GLY A 354 7.84 -5.29 -1.53
C GLY A 354 9.29 -5.61 -1.17
N TRP A 355 10.23 -5.35 -2.08
CA TRP A 355 11.66 -5.59 -1.89
C TRP A 355 12.37 -4.39 -1.26
N ASP A 356 13.45 -4.66 -0.53
CA ASP A 356 14.32 -3.62 0.02
C ASP A 356 15.08 -2.91 -1.11
N ASP A 357 15.71 -1.77 -0.78
CA ASP A 357 16.57 -1.10 -1.74
C ASP A 357 17.63 -2.07 -2.28
N GLU A 358 17.79 -2.09 -3.61
CA GLU A 358 18.68 -3.02 -4.33
C GLU A 358 18.32 -4.51 -4.15
N GLN A 359 17.05 -4.85 -3.87
CA GLN A 359 16.59 -6.24 -3.80
C GLN A 359 15.48 -6.53 -4.82
N PRO A 360 15.32 -7.79 -5.28
CA PRO A 360 16.24 -8.91 -5.06
C PRO A 360 17.44 -8.80 -6.02
N ASP A 361 18.67 -8.78 -5.50
CA ASP A 361 19.87 -8.57 -6.31
C ASP A 361 20.48 -9.87 -6.85
N ASN A 362 20.17 -11.01 -6.25
CA ASN A 362 20.87 -12.26 -6.51
C ASN A 362 22.41 -12.14 -6.44
N ALA A 363 22.94 -11.39 -5.48
CA ALA A 363 24.34 -11.28 -5.15
C ALA A 363 25.06 -12.65 -5.28
N ASN A 364 26.06 -12.68 -6.15
CA ASN A 364 26.87 -13.86 -6.48
C ASN A 364 26.09 -15.04 -7.10
N GLY A 365 24.90 -14.79 -7.65
CA GLY A 365 24.07 -15.78 -8.37
C GLY A 365 23.59 -16.93 -7.50
N ASN A 366 23.37 -16.70 -6.20
CA ASN A 366 23.04 -17.77 -5.26
C ASN A 366 22.19 -17.32 -4.06
N GLN A 367 21.48 -16.19 -4.13
CA GLN A 367 20.52 -15.84 -3.08
C GLN A 367 19.17 -16.50 -3.38
N ILE A 368 18.98 -17.68 -2.79
CA ILE A 368 17.87 -18.58 -3.12
C ILE A 368 16.62 -18.27 -2.28
N TYR A 369 16.80 -17.81 -1.05
CA TYR A 369 15.73 -17.72 -0.05
C TYR A 369 15.35 -16.27 0.21
N VAL A 370 14.17 -16.05 0.79
CA VAL A 370 13.68 -14.69 1.10
C VAL A 370 13.43 -14.53 2.58
N ALA A 371 13.77 -13.35 3.11
CA ALA A 371 13.42 -12.94 4.46
C ALA A 371 12.67 -11.60 4.43
N VAL A 372 11.74 -11.41 5.37
CA VAL A 372 11.05 -10.14 5.59
C VAL A 372 11.71 -9.38 6.74
N SER A 373 11.94 -8.08 6.53
CA SER A 373 12.53 -7.17 7.52
C SER A 373 11.49 -6.66 8.51
N ALA A 374 11.79 -6.72 9.81
CA ALA A 374 10.95 -6.19 10.88
C ALA A 374 10.81 -4.66 10.83
N VAL A 375 11.81 -3.97 10.27
CA VAL A 375 11.86 -2.50 10.29
C VAL A 375 11.31 -1.93 8.99
N SER A 376 11.92 -2.27 7.86
CA SER A 376 11.53 -1.76 6.54
C SER A 376 10.26 -2.43 5.99
N ARG A 377 9.86 -3.59 6.52
CA ARG A 377 8.67 -4.37 6.08
C ARG A 377 8.79 -4.87 4.64
N THR A 378 9.99 -4.78 4.11
CA THR A 378 10.41 -5.22 2.79
C THR A 378 11.04 -6.61 2.86
N LEU A 379 11.21 -7.19 1.68
CA LEU A 379 11.80 -8.48 1.43
C LEU A 379 13.24 -8.31 0.96
N LYS A 380 14.08 -9.26 1.32
CA LYS A 380 15.44 -9.39 0.79
C LYS A 380 15.74 -10.84 0.51
N ASP A 381 16.48 -11.11 -0.54
CA ASP A 381 16.95 -12.44 -0.84
C ASP A 381 18.31 -12.72 -0.17
N PHE A 382 18.55 -13.99 0.14
CA PHE A 382 19.76 -14.42 0.84
C PHE A 382 20.13 -15.85 0.46
N ARG A 383 21.42 -16.17 0.63
CA ARG A 383 21.98 -17.50 0.35
C ARG A 383 22.00 -18.38 1.59
N VAL A 384 23.00 -18.17 2.44
CA VAL A 384 23.16 -18.85 3.73
C VAL A 384 23.26 -17.76 4.78
N ALA A 385 22.18 -17.62 5.55
CA ALA A 385 22.13 -16.71 6.67
C ALA A 385 21.28 -17.33 7.77
N THR A 386 21.59 -16.93 9.00
CA THR A 386 20.70 -17.13 10.15
C THR A 386 19.93 -15.84 10.40
N TRP A 387 18.62 -15.96 10.49
CA TRP A 387 17.70 -14.86 10.75
C TRP A 387 17.01 -15.05 12.09
N MET A 388 16.44 -13.99 12.64
CA MET A 388 15.85 -13.97 13.98
C MET A 388 14.42 -14.53 14.04
N GLY A 389 13.90 -15.06 12.94
CA GLY A 389 12.64 -15.78 12.98
C GLY A 389 12.27 -16.51 11.71
N ALA A 390 11.10 -17.14 11.77
CA ALA A 390 10.45 -17.82 10.66
C ALA A 390 8.97 -17.45 10.63
N VAL A 391 8.42 -17.22 9.44
CA VAL A 391 7.00 -16.99 9.22
C VAL A 391 6.36 -18.30 8.78
N CYS A 392 5.57 -18.88 9.66
CA CYS A 392 4.94 -20.18 9.44
C CYS A 392 3.46 -20.02 9.16
N GLY A 393 2.94 -20.86 8.26
CA GLY A 393 1.51 -20.94 7.95
C GLY A 393 0.98 -22.36 7.99
N ALA A 394 -0.27 -22.53 8.41
CA ALA A 394 -0.95 -23.82 8.50
C ALA A 394 -2.47 -23.66 8.39
N GLN A 395 -3.18 -24.72 7.98
CA GLN A 395 -4.63 -24.78 8.19
C GLN A 395 -4.94 -24.92 9.68
N PRO A 396 -6.06 -24.36 10.19
CA PRO A 396 -6.42 -24.47 11.60
C PRO A 396 -6.42 -25.90 12.15
N SER A 397 -6.84 -26.88 11.34
CA SER A 397 -6.87 -28.31 11.69
C SER A 397 -5.49 -28.95 11.87
N ASP A 398 -4.47 -28.39 11.22
CA ASP A 398 -3.15 -29.01 11.15
C ASP A 398 -2.23 -28.53 12.27
N ILE A 399 -2.60 -27.46 12.98
CA ILE A 399 -1.75 -26.82 13.97
C ILE A 399 -1.58 -27.70 15.20
N LYS A 400 -0.33 -28.11 15.43
CA LYS A 400 0.07 -28.88 16.61
C LYS A 400 0.26 -27.93 17.79
N ARG A 401 -0.45 -28.20 18.89
CA ARG A 401 -0.20 -27.50 20.17
C ARG A 401 1.03 -28.14 20.85
N PRO A 402 1.95 -27.34 21.40
CA PRO A 402 3.04 -27.83 22.24
C PRO A 402 2.58 -28.68 23.42
#